data_AF-A0A936QZY7-F1
#
_entry.id   AF-A0A936QZY7-F1
#
_cell.length_a   1.000
_cell.length_b   1.000
_cell.length_c   1.000
_cell.angle_alpha   90.00
_cell.angle_beta   90.00
_cell.angle_gamma   90.00
#
_symmetry.space_group_name_H-M   'P 1'
#
loop_
_entity.id
_entity.type
_entity.pdbx_description
1 polymer ?
#
loop_
_entity_poly.entity_id
_entity_poly.type
_entity_poly.pdbx_seq_one_letter_code
_entity_poly.pdbx_strand_id
1 'polypeptide(L)'
;MIRRIAKLFGYAIAGWLPGGQRQCLLCGHAVWRFMPYRRGVRSVQPLSRLLSVIGSDVVNFACPRCWAHDRERHLLLYLRASHLLDKIKGKAVLHFAPERHLRTVIEAANPATYVKADLFPTSVDVRRVDMLAMPFDDQSFDFLIANHVLEHVTDDRRALAEIRRVLRIGGYAILQTPYSPRLTRTWQDDGIDTDDARLVAFGQEDHVRMYGRDIFERFASAGFRSLVARHEELLPDIDAGRFGVNVLEPFFLFRRSD
;
A
#
# COMPACT_ATOMS: atom_id res chain seq x y z
N MET A 1 -27.20 -8.30 -14.03
CA MET A 1 -26.42 -9.49 -13.59
C MET A 1 -25.58 -10.08 -14.73
N ILE A 2 -26.18 -10.42 -15.88
CA ILE A 2 -25.54 -11.08 -17.05
C ILE A 2 -24.31 -10.32 -17.60
N ARG A 3 -24.37 -8.99 -17.76
CA ARG A 3 -23.23 -8.17 -18.25
C ARG A 3 -22.02 -8.10 -17.30
N ARG A 4 -22.23 -8.27 -15.98
CA ARG A 4 -21.14 -8.29 -14.99
C ARG A 4 -20.41 -9.64 -15.02
N ILE A 5 -21.17 -10.73 -15.16
CA ILE A 5 -20.63 -12.09 -15.32
C ILE A 5 -19.81 -12.18 -16.61
N ALA A 6 -20.33 -11.67 -17.74
CA ALA A 6 -19.58 -11.65 -19.01
C ALA A 6 -18.25 -10.87 -18.95
N LYS A 7 -18.17 -9.77 -18.17
CA LYS A 7 -16.91 -9.03 -17.98
C LYS A 7 -15.90 -9.80 -17.12
N LEU A 8 -16.35 -10.44 -16.03
CA LEU A 8 -15.51 -11.31 -15.21
C LEU A 8 -14.99 -12.50 -16.01
N PHE A 9 -15.83 -13.12 -16.84
CA PHE A 9 -15.42 -14.17 -17.79
C PHE A 9 -14.43 -13.63 -18.84
N GLY A 10 -14.62 -12.42 -19.36
CA GLY A 10 -13.68 -11.79 -20.30
C GLY A 10 -12.29 -11.54 -19.70
N TYR A 11 -12.22 -11.12 -18.43
CA TYR A 11 -10.94 -10.97 -17.74
C TYR A 11 -10.34 -12.31 -17.31
N ALA A 12 -11.16 -13.29 -16.94
CA ALA A 12 -10.71 -14.66 -16.69
C ALA A 12 -10.08 -15.26 -17.96
N ILE A 13 -10.74 -15.16 -19.13
CA ILE A 13 -10.16 -15.62 -20.40
C ILE A 13 -8.87 -14.84 -20.72
N ALA A 14 -8.85 -13.52 -20.52
CA ALA A 14 -7.65 -12.69 -20.73
C ALA A 14 -6.50 -12.96 -19.74
N GLY A 15 -6.78 -13.54 -18.57
CA GLY A 15 -5.77 -13.94 -17.58
C GLY A 15 -5.16 -15.32 -17.84
N TRP A 16 -5.87 -16.16 -18.60
CA TRP A 16 -5.45 -17.53 -18.94
C TRP A 16 -4.87 -17.66 -20.35
N LEU A 17 -5.15 -16.70 -21.25
CA LEU A 17 -4.46 -16.58 -22.54
C LEU A 17 -3.12 -15.85 -22.35
N PRO A 18 -1.98 -16.56 -22.34
CA PRO A 18 -0.68 -15.91 -22.25
C PRO A 18 -0.45 -14.99 -23.46
N GLY A 19 0.20 -13.85 -23.24
CA GLY A 19 0.54 -12.90 -24.29
C GLY A 19 0.33 -11.45 -23.88
N GLY A 20 0.48 -10.53 -24.84
CA GLY A 20 0.42 -9.09 -24.59
C GLY A 20 1.75 -8.48 -24.18
N GLN A 21 1.80 -7.14 -24.22
CA GLN A 21 3.02 -6.36 -23.95
C GLN A 21 3.23 -6.05 -22.46
N ARG A 22 2.24 -6.34 -21.60
CA ARG A 22 2.30 -6.06 -20.17
C ARG A 22 2.75 -7.28 -19.39
N GLN A 23 3.31 -7.06 -18.21
CA GLN A 23 3.88 -8.12 -17.39
C GLN A 23 3.54 -7.94 -15.91
N CYS A 24 2.99 -8.98 -15.29
CA CYS A 24 2.83 -9.03 -13.84
C CYS A 24 4.12 -9.56 -13.21
N LEU A 25 4.87 -8.67 -12.54
CA LEU A 25 6.14 -9.02 -11.91
C LEU A 25 6.03 -9.93 -10.66
N LEU A 26 4.81 -10.12 -10.11
CA LEU A 26 4.59 -10.99 -8.96
C LEU A 26 4.35 -12.46 -9.34
N CYS A 27 3.65 -12.72 -10.45
CA CYS A 27 3.44 -14.09 -10.95
C CYS A 27 4.23 -14.41 -12.23
N GLY A 28 5.01 -13.45 -12.75
CA GLY A 28 5.84 -13.59 -13.95
C GLY A 28 5.09 -13.57 -15.29
N HIS A 29 3.75 -13.55 -15.29
CA HIS A 29 2.97 -13.73 -16.51
C HIS A 29 2.86 -12.48 -17.37
N ALA A 30 2.99 -12.67 -18.69
CA ALA A 30 2.58 -11.70 -19.69
C ALA A 30 1.05 -11.63 -19.73
N VAL A 31 0.51 -10.41 -19.75
CA VAL A 31 -0.94 -10.15 -19.80
C VAL A 31 -1.25 -9.10 -20.86
N TRP A 32 -2.40 -9.23 -21.50
CA TRP A 32 -2.88 -8.25 -22.49
C TRP A 32 -3.30 -6.93 -21.86
N ARG A 33 -3.94 -6.99 -20.69
CA ARG A 33 -4.37 -5.84 -19.91
C ARG A 33 -4.48 -6.20 -18.43
N PHE A 34 -4.31 -5.21 -17.57
CA PHE A 34 -4.70 -5.31 -16.17
C PHE A 34 -6.20 -5.02 -16.02
N MET A 35 -6.81 -5.53 -14.95
CA MET A 35 -8.21 -5.31 -14.64
C MET A 35 -8.38 -3.98 -13.90
N PRO A 36 -9.43 -3.20 -14.19
CA PRO A 36 -9.70 -1.97 -13.48
C PRO A 36 -10.24 -2.25 -12.07
N TYR A 37 -10.00 -1.32 -11.15
CA TYR A 37 -10.66 -1.29 -9.86
C TYR A 37 -12.14 -0.93 -10.06
N ARG A 38 -13.07 -1.79 -9.63
CA ARG A 38 -14.52 -1.58 -9.77
C ARG A 38 -14.95 -1.15 -11.19
N ARG A 39 -15.19 0.14 -11.42
CA ARG A 39 -15.63 0.73 -12.70
C ARG A 39 -14.54 1.60 -13.34
N GLY A 40 -13.29 1.42 -12.92
CA GLY A 40 -12.13 2.17 -13.38
C GLY A 40 -12.22 3.65 -13.03
N VAL A 41 -11.94 4.52 -13.99
CA VAL A 41 -12.07 5.97 -13.81
C VAL A 41 -13.46 6.40 -13.33
N ARG A 42 -14.52 5.64 -13.63
CA ARG A 42 -15.89 5.96 -13.20
C ARG A 42 -16.18 5.69 -11.73
N SER A 43 -15.32 4.94 -11.02
CA SER A 43 -15.42 4.78 -9.56
C SER A 43 -14.67 5.86 -8.77
N VAL A 44 -13.86 6.70 -9.43
CA VAL A 44 -13.16 7.79 -8.76
C VAL A 44 -14.15 8.93 -8.50
N GLN A 45 -14.26 9.34 -7.24
CA GLN A 45 -15.16 10.42 -6.83
C GLN A 45 -14.73 11.77 -7.42
N PRO A 46 -15.69 12.67 -7.73
CA PRO A 46 -15.37 14.01 -8.23
C PRO A 46 -14.39 14.76 -7.34
N LEU A 47 -14.60 14.72 -6.01
CA LEU A 47 -13.72 15.38 -5.06
C LEU A 47 -12.29 14.84 -5.10
N SER A 48 -12.11 13.51 -5.13
CA SER A 48 -10.78 12.90 -5.25
C SER A 48 -10.04 13.37 -6.52
N ARG A 49 -10.75 13.60 -7.64
CA ARG A 49 -10.13 14.15 -8.86
C ARG A 49 -9.74 15.62 -8.70
N LEU A 50 -10.62 16.43 -8.12
CA LEU A 50 -10.38 17.86 -7.89
C LEU A 50 -9.22 18.09 -6.91
N LEU A 51 -9.05 17.19 -5.93
CA LEU A 51 -7.93 17.16 -5.00
C LEU A 51 -6.70 16.44 -5.57
N SER A 52 -6.77 15.88 -6.77
CA SER A 52 -5.67 15.11 -7.38
C SER A 52 -5.12 14.03 -6.45
N VAL A 53 -6.02 13.27 -5.81
CA VAL A 53 -5.65 12.17 -4.91
C VAL A 53 -4.84 11.13 -5.68
N ILE A 54 -3.68 10.80 -5.14
CA ILE A 54 -2.74 9.80 -5.64
C ILE A 54 -2.84 8.57 -4.74
N GLY A 55 -2.86 7.39 -5.35
CA GLY A 55 -2.94 6.08 -4.72
C GLY A 55 -2.99 5.02 -5.82
N SER A 56 -3.91 4.05 -5.72
CA SER A 56 -4.05 3.03 -6.76
C SER A 56 -4.28 3.56 -8.18
N ASP A 57 -3.65 2.91 -9.15
CA ASP A 57 -4.07 2.93 -10.56
C ASP A 57 -5.39 2.16 -10.72
N VAL A 58 -6.50 2.90 -10.72
CA VAL A 58 -7.85 2.33 -10.90
C VAL A 58 -8.09 1.75 -12.29
N VAL A 59 -7.26 2.06 -13.28
CA VAL A 59 -7.39 1.54 -14.66
C VAL A 59 -6.65 0.21 -14.79
N ASN A 60 -5.44 0.14 -14.23
CA ASN A 60 -4.56 -1.03 -14.29
C ASN A 60 -4.37 -1.70 -12.93
N PHE A 61 -5.45 -1.85 -12.17
CA PHE A 61 -5.44 -2.26 -10.78
C PHE A 61 -4.97 -3.72 -10.56
N ALA A 62 -5.74 -4.72 -11.00
CA ALA A 62 -5.48 -6.12 -10.64
C ALA A 62 -4.91 -6.96 -11.80
N CYS A 63 -4.02 -7.89 -11.49
CA CYS A 63 -3.59 -8.91 -12.45
C CYS A 63 -4.72 -9.91 -12.72
N PRO A 64 -5.11 -10.19 -13.98
CA PRO A 64 -6.19 -11.14 -14.28
C PRO A 64 -5.84 -12.60 -13.97
N ARG A 65 -4.57 -12.92 -13.71
CA ARG A 65 -4.11 -14.26 -13.35
C ARG A 65 -4.00 -14.46 -11.84
N CYS A 66 -3.15 -13.66 -11.19
CA CYS A 66 -2.81 -13.85 -9.78
C CYS A 66 -3.57 -12.91 -8.84
N TRP A 67 -4.33 -11.94 -9.39
CA TRP A 67 -5.09 -10.95 -8.63
C TRP A 67 -4.28 -9.93 -7.84
N ALA A 68 -2.95 -9.95 -7.97
CA ALA A 68 -2.10 -8.92 -7.36
C ALA A 68 -2.57 -7.53 -7.75
N HIS A 69 -2.56 -6.59 -6.80
CA HIS A 69 -2.91 -5.19 -7.04
C HIS A 69 -1.71 -4.39 -7.57
N ASP A 70 -1.98 -3.20 -8.08
CA ASP A 70 -0.98 -2.29 -8.62
C ASP A 70 0.01 -1.85 -7.54
N ARG A 71 -0.50 -1.58 -6.34
CA ARG A 71 0.29 -1.24 -5.15
C ARG A 71 1.28 -2.34 -4.75
N GLU A 72 0.86 -3.61 -4.79
CA GLU A 72 1.78 -4.74 -4.50
C GLU A 72 2.90 -4.83 -5.55
N ARG A 73 2.54 -4.65 -6.84
CA ARG A 73 3.53 -4.65 -7.92
C ARG A 73 4.50 -3.48 -7.78
N HIS A 74 3.98 -2.31 -7.46
CA HIS A 74 4.75 -1.09 -7.31
C HIS A 74 5.72 -1.18 -6.13
N LEU A 75 5.23 -1.64 -4.98
CA LEU A 75 6.04 -1.82 -3.79
C LEU A 75 7.17 -2.83 -4.00
N LEU A 76 6.94 -3.92 -4.73
CA LEU A 76 8.03 -4.84 -5.08
C LEU A 76 9.12 -4.18 -5.94
N LEU A 77 8.76 -3.31 -6.89
CA LEU A 77 9.75 -2.55 -7.67
C LEU A 77 10.57 -1.65 -6.75
N TYR A 78 9.93 -0.92 -5.85
CA TYR A 78 10.62 -0.07 -4.88
C TYR A 78 11.52 -0.84 -3.93
N LEU A 79 11.06 -1.97 -3.39
CA LEU A 79 11.84 -2.82 -2.49
C LEU A 79 13.12 -3.34 -3.16
N ARG A 80 13.04 -3.68 -4.46
CA ARG A 80 14.20 -4.12 -5.26
C ARG A 80 15.15 -2.97 -5.54
N ALA A 81 14.64 -1.84 -6.06
CA ALA A 81 15.47 -0.69 -6.42
C ALA A 81 16.15 -0.03 -5.22
N SER A 82 15.52 -0.06 -4.04
CA SER A 82 16.09 0.48 -2.79
C SER A 82 16.98 -0.52 -2.03
N HIS A 83 17.14 -1.74 -2.53
CA HIS A 83 17.85 -2.84 -1.85
C HIS A 83 17.30 -3.18 -0.45
N LEU A 84 16.06 -2.78 -0.13
CA LEU A 84 15.45 -3.12 1.15
C LEU A 84 15.09 -4.60 1.24
N LEU A 85 14.75 -5.22 0.11
CA LEU A 85 14.47 -6.66 0.08
C LEU A 85 15.69 -7.48 0.53
N ASP A 86 16.90 -7.08 0.12
CA ASP A 86 18.14 -7.74 0.51
C ASP A 86 18.44 -7.58 2.01
N LYS A 87 18.05 -6.43 2.58
CA LYS A 87 18.24 -6.10 4.00
C LYS A 87 17.28 -6.85 4.94
N ILE A 88 16.22 -7.46 4.43
CA ILE A 88 15.27 -8.24 5.25
C ILE A 88 15.89 -9.53 5.78
N LYS A 89 16.88 -10.10 5.08
CA LYS A 89 17.50 -11.37 5.48
C LYS A 89 18.01 -11.32 6.92
N GLY A 90 17.54 -12.25 7.75
CA GLY A 90 17.92 -12.35 9.16
C GLY A 90 17.39 -11.21 10.05
N LYS A 91 16.40 -10.43 9.59
CA LYS A 91 15.78 -9.34 10.36
C LYS A 91 14.40 -9.68 10.87
N ALA A 92 13.91 -8.90 11.83
CA ALA A 92 12.55 -8.99 12.33
C ALA A 92 11.62 -8.03 11.55
N VAL A 93 10.56 -8.57 10.96
CA VAL A 93 9.61 -7.84 10.12
C VAL A 93 8.20 -7.93 10.71
N LEU A 94 7.54 -6.79 10.89
CA LEU A 94 6.11 -6.68 11.18
C LEU A 94 5.38 -6.17 9.94
N HIS A 95 4.36 -6.88 9.46
CA HIS A 95 3.61 -6.52 8.26
C HIS A 95 2.11 -6.53 8.55
N PHE A 96 1.51 -5.33 8.49
CA PHE A 96 0.08 -5.11 8.64
C PHE A 96 -0.65 -5.27 7.31
N ALA A 97 -1.86 -5.85 7.36
CA ALA A 97 -2.68 -6.17 6.19
C ALA A 97 -1.89 -6.92 5.10
N PRO A 98 -1.22 -8.04 5.44
CA PRO A 98 -0.17 -8.62 4.62
C PRO A 98 -0.70 -9.15 3.30
N GLU A 99 -0.42 -8.45 2.20
CA GLU A 99 -0.95 -8.83 0.90
C GLU A 99 -0.35 -10.16 0.44
N ARG A 100 -1.19 -10.93 -0.26
CA ARG A 100 -0.92 -12.34 -0.58
C ARG A 100 0.41 -12.57 -1.29
N HIS A 101 0.83 -11.67 -2.18
CA HIS A 101 2.07 -11.89 -2.94
C HIS A 101 3.27 -11.29 -2.22
N LEU A 102 3.09 -10.14 -1.58
CA LEU A 102 4.16 -9.51 -0.80
C LEU A 102 4.58 -10.38 0.38
N ARG A 103 3.65 -11.07 1.06
CA ARG A 103 4.05 -12.03 2.10
C ARG A 103 4.98 -13.11 1.58
N THR A 104 4.73 -13.65 0.38
CA THR A 104 5.57 -14.70 -0.22
C THR A 104 6.94 -14.14 -0.61
N VAL A 105 6.99 -12.91 -1.12
CA VAL A 105 8.25 -12.21 -1.41
C VAL A 105 9.06 -11.99 -0.14
N ILE A 106 8.44 -11.52 0.94
CA ILE A 106 9.10 -11.25 2.22
C ILE A 106 9.57 -12.56 2.87
N GLU A 107 8.75 -13.61 2.85
CA GLU A 107 9.12 -14.95 3.33
C GLU A 107 10.35 -15.49 2.57
N ALA A 108 10.38 -15.32 1.24
CA ALA A 108 11.51 -15.74 0.40
C ALA A 108 12.80 -14.94 0.67
N ALA A 109 12.70 -13.72 1.23
CA ALA A 109 13.86 -12.94 1.67
C ALA A 109 14.49 -13.46 2.98
N ASN A 110 13.90 -14.49 3.59
CA ASN A 110 14.41 -15.21 4.76
C ASN A 110 14.67 -14.30 5.99
N PRO A 111 13.65 -13.58 6.49
CA PRO A 111 13.74 -12.85 7.76
C PRO A 111 13.97 -13.82 8.93
N ALA A 112 14.61 -13.32 9.99
CA ALA A 112 14.74 -14.08 11.25
C ALA A 112 13.38 -14.24 11.95
N THR A 113 12.50 -13.25 11.80
CA THR A 113 11.13 -13.30 12.32
C THR A 113 10.21 -12.54 11.38
N TYR A 114 9.06 -13.12 11.04
CA TYR A 114 8.06 -12.47 10.21
C TYR A 114 6.68 -12.54 10.87
N VAL A 115 6.24 -11.41 11.41
CA VAL A 115 4.93 -11.27 12.03
C VAL A 115 3.97 -10.64 11.03
N LYS A 116 2.96 -11.40 10.66
CA LYS A 116 1.81 -10.97 9.87
C LYS A 116 0.70 -10.52 10.83
N ALA A 117 0.21 -9.30 10.66
CA ALA A 117 -0.73 -8.66 11.57
C ALA A 117 -1.92 -8.04 10.83
N ASP A 118 -3.10 -8.05 11.43
CA ASP A 118 -4.29 -7.38 10.90
C ASP A 118 -5.29 -7.13 12.05
N LEU A 119 -6.12 -6.09 11.97
CA LEU A 119 -7.17 -5.87 12.96
C LEU A 119 -8.30 -6.90 12.84
N PHE A 120 -8.56 -7.38 11.61
CA PHE A 120 -9.59 -8.34 11.25
C PHE A 120 -8.99 -9.47 10.40
N PRO A 121 -8.12 -10.33 10.98
CA PRO A 121 -7.41 -11.35 10.22
C PRO A 121 -8.38 -12.34 9.56
N THR A 122 -8.10 -12.68 8.30
CA THR A 122 -8.88 -13.62 7.48
C THR A 122 -8.20 -14.98 7.31
N SER A 123 -6.97 -15.14 7.83
CA SER A 123 -6.22 -16.39 7.82
C SER A 123 -5.55 -16.65 9.16
N VAL A 124 -5.35 -17.93 9.48
CA VAL A 124 -4.82 -18.39 10.78
C VAL A 124 -3.37 -18.00 11.04
N ASP A 125 -2.61 -17.72 9.98
CA ASP A 125 -1.21 -17.30 10.03
C ASP A 125 -1.04 -15.78 10.21
N VAL A 126 -2.15 -15.03 10.34
CA VAL A 126 -2.17 -13.58 10.57
C VAL A 126 -2.70 -13.33 11.98
N ARG A 127 -1.91 -12.63 12.80
CA ARG A 127 -2.26 -12.30 14.19
C ARG A 127 -3.24 -11.13 14.21
N ARG A 128 -4.28 -11.23 15.05
CA ARG A 128 -5.13 -10.08 15.37
C ARG A 128 -4.33 -9.06 16.17
N VAL A 129 -4.11 -7.88 15.63
CA VAL A 129 -3.36 -6.79 16.26
C VAL A 129 -4.00 -5.46 15.90
N ASP A 130 -4.29 -4.65 16.92
CA ASP A 130 -4.64 -3.24 16.74
C ASP A 130 -3.36 -2.40 16.65
N MET A 131 -3.24 -1.61 15.59
CA MET A 131 -2.10 -0.72 15.38
C MET A 131 -2.01 0.38 16.45
N LEU A 132 -3.13 0.70 17.13
CA LEU A 132 -3.19 1.66 18.22
C LEU A 132 -2.66 1.12 19.56
N ALA A 133 -2.48 -0.21 19.66
CA ALA A 133 -2.00 -0.89 20.88
C ALA A 133 -1.37 -2.23 20.50
N MET A 134 -0.11 -2.21 20.06
CA MET A 134 0.56 -3.41 19.59
C MET A 134 1.09 -4.25 20.77
N PRO A 135 0.78 -5.56 20.83
CA PRO A 135 1.21 -6.45 21.91
C PRO A 135 2.63 -6.98 21.65
N PHE A 136 3.57 -6.05 21.41
CA PHE A 136 4.98 -6.34 21.20
C PHE A 136 5.83 -5.43 22.07
N ASP A 137 6.99 -5.91 22.48
CA ASP A 137 7.96 -5.12 23.22
C ASP A 137 8.54 -3.99 22.36
N ASP A 138 9.06 -2.98 23.03
CA ASP A 138 9.78 -1.88 22.41
C ASP A 138 10.96 -2.41 21.59
N GLN A 139 11.22 -1.78 20.44
CA GLN A 139 12.40 -2.08 19.60
C GLN A 139 12.53 -3.56 19.22
N SER A 140 11.39 -4.21 18.96
CA SER A 140 11.29 -5.62 18.59
C SER A 140 11.47 -5.89 17.09
N PHE A 141 11.23 -4.89 16.22
CA PHE A 141 11.28 -5.05 14.75
C PHE A 141 12.33 -4.16 14.07
N ASP A 142 12.96 -4.67 13.00
CA ASP A 142 13.84 -3.88 12.13
C ASP A 142 13.06 -3.23 10.98
N PHE A 143 11.96 -3.86 10.55
CA PHE A 143 11.09 -3.41 9.48
C PHE A 143 9.63 -3.43 9.93
N LEU A 144 8.90 -2.37 9.60
CA LEU A 144 7.44 -2.32 9.66
C LEU A 144 6.89 -1.98 8.27
N ILE A 145 5.92 -2.76 7.82
CA ILE A 145 5.24 -2.56 6.54
C ILE A 145 3.76 -2.39 6.82
N ALA A 146 3.19 -1.28 6.37
CA ALA A 146 1.76 -1.00 6.43
C ALA A 146 1.38 -0.26 5.15
N ASN A 147 0.95 -1.02 4.14
CA ASN A 147 0.65 -0.49 2.81
C ASN A 147 -0.84 -0.22 2.68
N HIS A 148 -1.22 1.06 2.59
CA HIS A 148 -2.62 1.52 2.53
C HIS A 148 -3.44 1.02 3.73
N VAL A 149 -2.87 1.26 4.93
CA VAL A 149 -3.46 0.89 6.23
C VAL A 149 -3.78 2.14 7.04
N LEU A 150 -2.85 3.10 7.08
CA LEU A 150 -2.95 4.23 8.00
C LEU A 150 -4.20 5.06 7.74
N GLU A 151 -4.67 5.22 6.50
CA GLU A 151 -5.89 5.96 6.16
C GLU A 151 -7.19 5.39 6.77
N HIS A 152 -7.15 4.17 7.30
CA HIS A 152 -8.26 3.49 7.97
C HIS A 152 -8.21 3.61 9.50
N VAL A 153 -7.06 3.98 10.07
CA VAL A 153 -6.82 3.94 11.51
C VAL A 153 -7.29 5.23 12.17
N THR A 154 -8.34 5.24 12.99
CA THR A 154 -8.96 6.47 13.54
C THR A 154 -7.99 7.50 14.16
N ASP A 155 -6.96 7.06 14.90
CA ASP A 155 -5.92 7.90 15.48
C ASP A 155 -4.53 7.54 14.92
N ASP A 156 -4.16 8.15 13.79
CA ASP A 156 -2.86 7.86 13.17
C ASP A 156 -1.68 8.38 13.98
N ARG A 157 -1.85 9.39 14.84
CA ARG A 157 -0.76 9.86 15.71
C ARG A 157 -0.38 8.80 16.72
N ARG A 158 -1.38 8.18 17.36
CA ARG A 158 -1.16 7.06 18.26
C ARG A 158 -0.62 5.83 17.52
N ALA A 159 -1.11 5.54 16.32
CA ALA A 159 -0.56 4.48 15.47
C ALA A 159 0.93 4.71 15.17
N LEU A 160 1.31 5.94 14.77
CA LEU A 160 2.69 6.30 14.50
C LEU A 160 3.57 6.20 15.76
N ALA A 161 3.04 6.56 16.93
CA ALA A 161 3.75 6.37 18.20
C ALA A 161 4.01 4.89 18.51
N GLU A 162 3.03 4.01 18.29
CA GLU A 162 3.20 2.56 18.45
C GLU A 162 4.17 1.97 17.41
N ILE A 163 4.06 2.37 16.14
CA ILE A 163 5.01 2.00 15.08
C ILE A 163 6.43 2.41 15.50
N ARG A 164 6.61 3.63 16.02
CA ARG A 164 7.92 4.11 16.51
C ARG A 164 8.39 3.27 17.68
N ARG A 165 7.52 2.95 18.65
CA ARG A 165 7.86 2.17 19.84
C ARG A 165 8.37 0.78 19.48
N VAL A 166 7.67 0.04 18.62
CA VAL A 166 8.04 -1.35 18.27
C VAL A 166 9.20 -1.44 17.28
N LEU A 167 9.47 -0.40 16.47
CA LEU A 167 10.63 -0.38 15.57
C LEU A 167 11.94 -0.15 16.34
N ARG A 168 13.04 -0.80 15.99
CA ARG A 168 14.39 -0.47 16.48
C ARG A 168 14.81 0.92 16.00
N ILE A 169 15.69 1.59 16.75
CA ILE A 169 16.33 2.83 16.29
C ILE A 169 17.04 2.55 14.96
N GLY A 170 16.78 3.39 13.96
CA GLY A 170 17.30 3.20 12.60
C GLY A 170 16.58 2.13 11.78
N GLY A 171 15.52 1.48 12.31
CA GLY A 171 14.63 0.58 11.58
C GLY A 171 13.80 1.29 10.51
N TYR A 172 13.30 0.54 9.54
CA TYR A 172 12.56 1.07 8.38
C TYR A 172 11.06 0.91 8.55
N ALA A 173 10.31 1.95 8.20
CA ALA A 173 8.86 1.91 8.11
C ALA A 173 8.42 2.20 6.67
N ILE A 174 7.70 1.27 6.06
CA ILE A 174 7.06 1.44 4.75
C ILE A 174 5.58 1.73 5.03
N LEU A 175 5.17 2.96 4.82
CA LEU A 175 3.87 3.50 5.24
C LEU A 175 3.16 4.14 4.05
N GLN A 176 2.94 3.34 3.02
CA GLN A 176 2.20 3.77 1.83
C GLN A 176 0.75 4.12 2.20
N THR A 177 0.22 5.19 1.63
CA THR A 177 -1.14 5.66 1.88
C THR A 177 -1.57 6.61 0.76
N PRO A 178 -2.87 6.74 0.44
CA PRO A 178 -3.32 7.73 -0.51
C PRO A 178 -3.06 9.13 0.03
N TYR A 179 -2.62 10.04 -0.84
CA TYR A 179 -2.38 11.42 -0.46
C TYR A 179 -2.80 12.38 -1.58
N SER A 180 -3.07 13.63 -1.21
CA SER A 180 -3.33 14.71 -2.14
C SER A 180 -2.18 15.72 -2.09
N PRO A 181 -1.50 15.99 -3.22
CA PRO A 181 -0.53 17.07 -3.31
C PRO A 181 -1.19 18.45 -3.28
N ARG A 182 -2.52 18.55 -3.43
CA ARG A 182 -3.26 19.82 -3.36
C ARG A 182 -3.58 20.24 -1.93
N LEU A 183 -3.83 19.27 -1.04
CA LEU A 183 -4.08 19.55 0.37
C LEU A 183 -2.78 19.98 1.07
N THR A 184 -2.78 21.16 1.69
CA THR A 184 -1.66 21.61 2.54
C THR A 184 -1.60 20.81 3.84
N ARG A 185 -2.76 20.50 4.42
CA ARG A 185 -2.91 19.76 5.68
C ARG A 185 -3.76 18.51 5.46
N THR A 186 -3.45 17.46 6.21
CA THR A 186 -4.20 16.21 6.23
C THR A 186 -5.61 16.49 6.71
N TRP A 187 -6.59 16.09 5.91
CA TRP A 187 -7.99 16.32 6.19
C TRP A 187 -8.60 15.08 6.84
N GLN A 188 -9.16 15.27 8.03
CA GLN A 188 -9.95 14.30 8.78
C GLN A 188 -11.06 15.07 9.49
N ASP A 189 -12.24 14.48 9.54
CA ASP A 189 -13.40 15.02 10.24
C ASP A 189 -14.22 13.85 10.79
N ASP A 190 -14.34 13.77 12.12
CA ASP A 190 -15.01 12.65 12.78
C ASP A 190 -16.54 12.68 12.55
N GLY A 191 -17.10 13.79 12.06
CA GLY A 191 -18.50 13.88 11.61
C GLY A 191 -18.75 13.25 10.24
N ILE A 192 -17.71 12.86 9.50
CA ILE A 192 -17.82 12.06 8.27
C ILE A 192 -17.77 10.57 8.66
N ASP A 193 -18.86 10.10 9.26
CA ASP A 193 -18.95 8.84 9.99
C ASP A 193 -19.75 7.72 9.29
N THR A 194 -20.28 8.01 8.11
CA THR A 194 -20.99 7.03 7.26
C THR A 194 -20.17 6.61 6.04
N ASP A 195 -20.36 5.37 5.58
CA ASP A 195 -19.66 4.80 4.42
C ASP A 195 -19.82 5.66 3.16
N ASP A 196 -21.02 6.18 2.88
CA ASP A 196 -21.28 7.02 1.71
C ASP A 196 -20.58 8.38 1.82
N ALA A 197 -20.59 9.00 3.02
CA ALA A 197 -19.91 10.27 3.24
C ALA A 197 -18.38 10.10 3.12
N ARG A 198 -17.81 9.03 3.70
CA ARG A 198 -16.39 8.67 3.59
C ARG A 198 -15.99 8.35 2.16
N LEU A 199 -16.83 7.63 1.43
CA LEU A 199 -16.62 7.36 0.01
C LEU A 199 -16.45 8.68 -0.75
N VAL A 200 -17.37 9.64 -0.58
CA VAL A 200 -17.32 10.95 -1.25
C VAL A 200 -16.11 11.78 -0.79
N ALA A 201 -15.84 11.84 0.51
CA ALA A 201 -14.80 12.68 1.10
C ALA A 201 -13.37 12.14 0.85
N PHE A 202 -13.17 10.86 1.11
CA PHE A 202 -11.86 10.23 1.21
C PHE A 202 -11.61 9.16 0.13
N GLY A 203 -12.61 8.88 -0.72
CA GLY A 203 -12.48 8.04 -1.91
C GLY A 203 -12.75 6.55 -1.69
N GLN A 204 -12.95 6.12 -0.44
CA GLN A 204 -13.33 4.75 -0.08
C GLN A 204 -14.19 4.77 1.19
N GLU A 205 -15.07 3.78 1.32
CA GLU A 205 -16.11 3.69 2.36
C GLU A 205 -15.56 3.65 3.79
N ASP A 206 -14.35 3.14 3.97
CA ASP A 206 -13.71 2.89 5.27
C ASP A 206 -12.46 3.75 5.51
N HIS A 207 -12.17 4.70 4.63
CA HIS A 207 -11.14 5.72 4.90
C HIS A 207 -11.69 6.74 5.89
N VAL A 208 -10.87 7.15 6.85
CA VAL A 208 -11.21 8.18 7.84
C VAL A 208 -10.45 9.49 7.62
N ARG A 209 -9.55 9.54 6.62
CA ARG A 209 -8.79 10.74 6.28
C ARG A 209 -8.28 10.75 4.84
N MET A 210 -7.82 11.92 4.42
CA MET A 210 -7.01 12.13 3.23
C MET A 210 -5.71 12.84 3.59
N TYR A 211 -4.56 12.18 3.41
CA TYR A 211 -3.26 12.79 3.70
C TYR A 211 -2.97 13.97 2.77
N GLY A 212 -2.42 15.04 3.32
CA GLY A 212 -1.93 16.21 2.59
C GLY A 212 -0.41 16.27 2.52
N ARG A 213 0.13 17.41 2.06
CA ARG A 213 1.58 17.66 2.00
C ARG A 213 2.25 17.69 3.38
N ASP A 214 1.49 17.87 4.45
CA ASP A 214 1.97 17.79 5.83
C ASP A 214 2.27 16.37 6.31
N ILE A 215 2.04 15.32 5.51
CA ILE A 215 2.38 13.94 5.87
C ILE A 215 3.83 13.81 6.35
N PHE A 216 4.76 14.52 5.70
CA PHE A 216 6.19 14.48 6.07
C PHE A 216 6.45 15.10 7.43
N GLU A 217 5.86 16.26 7.72
CA GLU A 217 5.94 16.93 9.03
C GLU A 217 5.27 16.08 10.11
N ARG A 218 4.09 15.53 9.80
CA ARG A 218 3.33 14.67 10.71
C ARG A 218 4.16 13.44 11.10
N PHE A 219 4.79 12.76 10.15
CA PHE A 219 5.57 11.55 10.43
C PHE A 219 6.91 11.92 11.10
N ALA A 220 7.52 13.04 10.71
CA ALA A 220 8.71 13.57 11.39
C ALA A 220 8.45 13.88 12.86
N SER A 221 7.29 14.49 13.19
CA SER A 221 6.90 14.77 14.57
C SER A 221 6.72 13.50 15.42
N ALA A 222 6.47 12.35 14.77
CA ALA A 222 6.41 11.04 15.40
C ALA A 222 7.77 10.30 15.42
N GLY A 223 8.89 10.99 15.18
CA GLY A 223 10.24 10.40 15.25
C GLY A 223 10.65 9.60 14.01
N PHE A 224 10.16 9.99 12.83
CA PHE A 224 10.55 9.37 11.57
C PHE A 224 11.28 10.34 10.63
N ARG A 225 12.46 9.95 10.18
CA ARG A 225 13.13 10.62 9.06
C ARG A 225 12.52 10.16 7.74
N SER A 226 12.05 11.10 6.93
CA SER A 226 11.60 10.84 5.56
C SER A 226 12.76 10.33 4.69
N LEU A 227 12.52 9.23 3.98
CA LEU A 227 13.35 8.71 2.89
C LEU A 227 12.50 8.55 1.62
N VAL A 228 11.46 9.38 1.51
CA VAL A 228 10.50 9.30 0.41
C VAL A 228 11.19 9.63 -0.90
N ALA A 229 10.97 8.80 -1.91
CA ALA A 229 11.50 8.97 -3.26
C ALA A 229 10.36 8.92 -4.27
N ARG A 230 10.40 9.77 -5.29
CA ARG A 230 9.41 9.74 -6.38
C ARG A 230 9.68 8.54 -7.28
N HIS A 231 8.64 8.07 -7.99
CA HIS A 231 8.78 6.98 -8.95
C HIS A 231 9.92 7.21 -9.94
N GLU A 232 9.94 8.37 -10.59
CA GLU A 232 10.95 8.72 -11.59
C GLU A 232 12.38 8.79 -11.05
N GLU A 233 12.57 9.00 -9.75
CA GLU A 233 13.89 9.06 -9.11
C GLU A 233 14.43 7.66 -8.81
N LEU A 234 13.56 6.76 -8.34
CA LEU A 234 13.95 5.42 -7.89
C LEU A 234 13.79 4.36 -8.99
N LEU A 235 12.92 4.60 -9.96
CA LEU A 235 12.55 3.68 -11.04
C LEU A 235 12.58 4.38 -12.43
N PRO A 236 13.65 5.12 -12.80
CA PRO A 236 13.67 5.93 -14.03
C PRO A 236 13.47 5.12 -15.31
N ASP A 237 13.92 3.85 -15.32
CA ASP A 237 13.88 2.96 -16.48
C ASP A 237 12.66 2.03 -16.50
N ILE A 238 11.73 2.18 -15.55
CA ILE A 238 10.55 1.32 -15.46
C ILE A 238 9.42 1.87 -16.32
N ASP A 239 8.98 1.06 -17.29
CA ASP A 239 7.73 1.30 -18.01
C ASP A 239 6.52 0.97 -17.12
N ALA A 240 5.93 2.01 -16.54
CA ALA A 240 4.76 1.88 -15.68
C ALA A 240 3.52 1.31 -16.39
N GLY A 241 3.36 1.55 -17.70
CA GLY A 241 2.27 0.99 -18.49
C GLY A 241 2.42 -0.52 -18.68
N ARG A 242 3.66 -0.98 -18.87
CA ARG A 242 4.00 -2.41 -18.96
C ARG A 242 3.74 -3.14 -17.65
N PHE A 243 4.11 -2.58 -16.50
CA PHE A 243 3.95 -3.24 -15.20
C PHE A 243 2.64 -2.92 -14.48
N GLY A 244 1.86 -1.96 -14.97
CA GLY A 244 0.59 -1.55 -14.40
C GLY A 244 0.75 -0.99 -13.00
N VAL A 245 1.53 0.09 -12.87
CA VAL A 245 1.82 0.80 -11.62
C VAL A 245 1.59 2.30 -11.80
N ASN A 246 1.33 3.02 -10.70
CA ASN A 246 1.06 4.46 -10.74
C ASN A 246 2.33 5.29 -10.53
N VAL A 247 2.85 5.92 -11.58
CA VAL A 247 4.05 6.77 -11.50
C VAL A 247 3.93 7.97 -10.56
N LEU A 248 2.71 8.38 -10.22
CA LEU A 248 2.49 9.52 -9.35
C LEU A 248 2.61 9.16 -7.87
N GLU A 249 2.43 7.88 -7.52
CA GLU A 249 2.54 7.40 -6.14
C GLU A 249 4.02 7.28 -5.78
N PRO A 250 4.54 8.04 -4.79
CA PRO A 250 5.94 7.93 -4.39
C PRO A 250 6.18 6.71 -3.51
N PHE A 251 7.44 6.36 -3.28
CA PHE A 251 7.80 5.37 -2.28
C PHE A 251 7.78 5.99 -0.88
N PHE A 252 6.70 5.77 -0.11
CA PHE A 252 6.58 6.25 1.27
C PHE A 252 7.41 5.43 2.26
N LEU A 253 8.74 5.62 2.17
CA LEU A 253 9.74 5.04 3.06
C LEU A 253 10.16 6.03 4.13
N PHE A 254 10.23 5.54 5.36
CA PHE A 254 10.66 6.27 6.53
C PHE A 254 11.66 5.45 7.33
N ARG A 255 12.46 6.15 8.15
CA ARG A 255 13.40 5.52 9.08
C ARG A 255 13.17 6.06 10.48
N ARG A 256 13.03 5.19 11.48
CA ARG A 256 12.95 5.62 12.87
C ARG A 256 14.23 6.37 13.23
N SER A 257 14.09 7.60 13.74
CA SER A 257 15.20 8.39 14.28
C SER A 257 15.60 7.87 15.67
N ASP A 258 16.55 8.56 16.31
CA ASP A 258 16.82 8.42 17.75
C ASP A 258 15.55 8.51 18.60
#